data_AF-A0AAV9TV00-F1
#
_entry.id   AF-A0AAV9TV00-F1
#
_cell.length_a   1.000
_cell.length_b   1.000
_cell.length_c   1.000
_cell.angle_alpha   90.00
_cell.angle_beta   90.00
_cell.angle_gamma   90.00
#
_symmetry.space_group_name_H-M   'P 1'
#
loop_
_entity.id
_entity.type
_entity.pdbx_description
1 polymer ?
#
loop_
_entity_poly.entity_id
_entity_poly.type
_entity_poly.pdbx_seq_one_letter_code
_entity_poly.pdbx_strand_id
1 'polypeptide(L)'
;MPSAPMNYTSSMTGSPTPELPKSDAYADTVDVLPKSISNAPREMHQKLRRAMSHAFSAASLREHEGIVNGYVSRCMSGLHQACANGDGAVDMISWFTWTTFDIAGDLTLGQSFDCLTKGEVHPWIEFFLGVFYMNAFMISLKYVGLNLLVSLIFRVGGMISQSSLRKSKNDMVRARLNLGYDPNDLF
;
A
#
# COMPACT_ATOMS: atom_id res chain seq x y z
N MET A 1 13.48 15.91 -39.61
CA MET A 1 12.37 15.06 -40.09
C MET A 1 11.08 15.65 -39.52
N PRO A 2 10.05 15.93 -40.34
CA PRO A 2 8.87 16.68 -39.89
C PRO A 2 7.92 15.76 -39.12
N SER A 3 7.44 16.25 -37.97
CA SER A 3 6.41 15.63 -37.14
C SER A 3 5.06 15.65 -37.86
N ALA A 4 4.45 14.48 -38.03
CA ALA A 4 3.10 14.34 -38.56
C ALA A 4 2.06 14.91 -37.57
N PRO A 5 1.02 15.64 -38.03
CA PRO A 5 0.00 16.19 -37.15
C PRO A 5 -0.98 15.11 -36.68
N MET A 6 -1.28 15.13 -35.39
CA MET A 6 -2.21 14.22 -34.71
C MET A 6 -3.64 14.74 -34.93
N ASN A 7 -4.39 14.09 -35.83
CA ASN A 7 -5.77 14.47 -36.15
C ASN A 7 -6.73 14.06 -35.02
N TYR A 8 -7.23 15.04 -34.27
CA TYR A 8 -8.41 14.89 -33.41
C TYR A 8 -9.68 15.10 -34.24
N THR A 9 -10.19 14.03 -34.84
CA THR A 9 -11.57 14.01 -35.33
C THR A 9 -12.39 13.10 -34.44
N SER A 10 -13.18 13.72 -33.57
CA SER A 10 -14.14 13.06 -32.69
C SER A 10 -15.34 12.58 -33.51
N SER A 11 -15.48 11.26 -33.68
CA SER A 11 -16.71 10.64 -34.15
C SER A 11 -17.53 10.17 -32.94
N MET A 12 -18.64 10.85 -32.69
CA MET A 12 -19.65 10.48 -31.71
C MET A 12 -20.33 9.16 -32.11
N THR A 13 -19.77 8.04 -31.68
CA THR A 13 -20.46 6.75 -31.52
C THR A 13 -20.05 6.21 -30.16
N GLY A 14 -21.02 5.88 -29.30
CA GLY A 14 -20.81 5.54 -27.88
C GLY A 14 -19.98 4.28 -27.63
N SER A 15 -18.68 4.34 -27.90
CA SER A 15 -17.69 3.43 -27.34
C SER A 15 -17.30 3.93 -25.93
N PRO A 16 -17.08 3.03 -24.95
CA PRO A 16 -16.52 3.46 -23.66
C PRO A 16 -15.22 4.20 -23.96
N THR A 17 -15.11 5.43 -23.46
CA THR A 17 -13.89 6.24 -23.57
C THR A 17 -12.70 5.36 -23.22
N PRO A 18 -11.67 5.25 -24.08
CA PRO A 18 -10.47 4.49 -23.76
C PRO A 18 -9.95 4.99 -22.42
N GLU A 19 -9.80 4.09 -21.45
CA GLU A 19 -9.21 4.45 -20.16
C GLU A 19 -7.83 5.08 -20.42
N LEU A 20 -7.54 6.18 -19.72
CA LEU A 20 -6.26 6.83 -19.85
C LEU A 20 -5.16 5.87 -19.35
N PRO A 21 -4.16 5.54 -20.18
CA PRO A 21 -3.09 4.65 -19.76
C PRO A 21 -2.27 5.32 -18.65
N LYS A 22 -1.80 4.50 -17.69
CA LYS A 22 -0.83 4.96 -16.70
C LYS A 22 0.43 5.41 -17.43
N SER A 23 1.03 6.52 -17.00
CA SER A 23 2.27 7.01 -17.61
C SER A 23 3.39 5.97 -17.49
N ASP A 24 4.19 5.77 -18.54
CA ASP A 24 5.34 4.86 -18.54
C ASP A 24 6.37 5.23 -17.45
N ALA A 25 6.49 6.53 -17.15
CA ALA A 25 7.33 7.00 -16.05
C ALA A 25 6.91 6.44 -14.68
N TYR A 26 5.61 6.24 -14.46
CA TYR A 26 5.01 5.66 -13.25
C TYR A 26 4.95 4.12 -13.30
N ALA A 27 4.64 3.56 -14.47
CA ALA A 27 4.54 2.12 -14.67
C ALA A 27 5.91 1.43 -14.57
N ASP A 28 6.94 2.08 -15.11
CA ASP A 28 8.29 1.54 -15.32
C ASP A 28 9.35 2.27 -14.49
N THR A 29 8.99 2.80 -13.32
CA THR A 29 9.96 3.44 -12.41
C THR A 29 11.10 2.48 -12.07
N VAL A 30 10.81 1.18 -12.00
CA VAL A 30 11.75 0.09 -11.70
C VAL A 30 11.35 -1.15 -12.50
N ASP A 31 11.95 -1.37 -13.67
CA ASP A 31 11.61 -2.52 -14.53
C ASP A 31 12.11 -3.88 -14.03
N VAL A 32 13.03 -3.88 -13.08
CA VAL A 32 13.58 -5.13 -12.52
C VAL A 32 12.68 -5.78 -11.46
N LEU A 33 11.59 -5.13 -11.05
CA LEU A 33 10.65 -5.67 -10.08
C LEU A 33 9.35 -6.13 -10.75
N PRO A 34 8.70 -7.21 -10.25
CA PRO A 34 7.37 -7.59 -10.69
C PRO A 34 6.37 -6.44 -10.57
N LYS A 35 5.51 -6.28 -11.57
CA LYS A 35 4.46 -5.26 -11.55
C LYS A 35 3.40 -5.61 -10.49
N SER A 36 3.03 -4.64 -9.66
CA SER A 36 1.93 -4.70 -8.70
C SER A 36 0.62 -4.19 -9.31
N ILE A 37 -0.50 -4.30 -8.59
CA ILE A 37 -1.77 -3.73 -9.02
C ILE A 37 -1.65 -2.21 -9.31
N SER A 38 -0.81 -1.49 -8.57
CA SER A 38 -0.64 -0.05 -8.75
C SER A 38 -0.01 0.30 -10.09
N ASN A 39 1.01 -0.41 -10.56
CA ASN A 39 1.78 -0.08 -11.76
C ASN A 39 1.57 -1.05 -12.95
N ALA A 40 0.74 -2.09 -12.79
CA ALA A 40 0.44 -3.04 -13.86
C ALA A 40 -0.35 -2.38 -15.02
N PRO A 41 -0.07 -2.80 -16.28
CA PRO A 41 -0.86 -2.43 -17.45
C PRO A 41 -2.27 -3.04 -17.37
N ARG A 42 -3.20 -2.50 -18.16
CA ARG A 42 -4.65 -2.79 -18.11
C ARG A 42 -5.00 -4.27 -17.91
N GLU A 43 -4.55 -5.14 -18.81
CA GLU A 43 -4.93 -6.56 -18.79
C GLU A 43 -4.44 -7.26 -17.52
N MET A 44 -3.20 -6.98 -17.11
CA MET A 44 -2.63 -7.54 -15.88
C MET A 44 -3.33 -6.95 -14.65
N HIS A 45 -3.62 -5.64 -14.65
CA HIS A 45 -4.35 -4.97 -13.58
C HIS A 45 -5.74 -5.60 -13.38
N GLN A 46 -6.47 -5.90 -14.45
CA GLN A 46 -7.77 -6.58 -14.36
C GLN A 46 -7.66 -7.97 -13.73
N LYS A 47 -6.66 -8.76 -14.12
CA LYS A 47 -6.41 -10.09 -13.52
C LYS A 47 -6.08 -9.99 -12.03
N LEU A 48 -5.17 -9.09 -11.65
CA LEU A 48 -4.80 -8.85 -10.26
C LEU A 48 -6.00 -8.35 -9.43
N ARG A 49 -6.76 -7.38 -9.95
CA ARG A 49 -7.96 -6.87 -9.28
C ARG A 49 -9.02 -7.96 -9.10
N ARG A 50 -9.23 -8.80 -10.11
CA ARG A 50 -10.17 -9.92 -10.02
C ARG A 50 -9.74 -10.92 -8.94
N ALA A 51 -8.46 -11.26 -8.89
CA ALA A 51 -7.94 -12.15 -7.85
C ALA A 51 -8.18 -11.60 -6.43
N MET A 52 -8.02 -10.29 -6.22
CA MET A 52 -8.26 -9.64 -4.92
C MET A 52 -9.74 -9.37 -4.62
N SER A 53 -10.63 -9.42 -5.60
CA SER A 53 -12.01 -8.92 -5.45
C SER A 53 -12.84 -9.67 -4.40
N HIS A 54 -12.53 -10.95 -4.15
CA HIS A 54 -13.24 -11.78 -3.17
C HIS A 54 -13.07 -11.26 -1.73
N ALA A 55 -11.86 -10.82 -1.38
CA ALA A 55 -11.53 -10.20 -0.09
C ALA A 55 -12.32 -8.90 0.18
N PHE A 56 -12.81 -8.24 -0.86
CA PHE A 56 -13.61 -7.01 -0.75
C PHE A 56 -15.09 -7.21 -1.06
N SER A 57 -15.57 -8.46 -1.04
CA SER A 57 -16.99 -8.78 -1.23
C SER A 57 -17.82 -8.37 -0.01
N ALA A 58 -19.12 -8.10 -0.20
CA ALA A 58 -20.01 -7.74 0.91
C ALA A 58 -20.08 -8.81 2.01
N ALA A 59 -19.95 -10.09 1.64
CA ALA A 59 -19.89 -11.19 2.60
C ALA A 59 -18.61 -11.11 3.45
N SER A 60 -17.44 -10.96 2.80
CA SER A 60 -16.16 -10.83 3.51
C SER A 60 -16.13 -9.58 4.38
N LEU A 61 -16.61 -8.43 3.89
CA LEU A 61 -16.68 -7.20 4.70
C LEU A 61 -17.54 -7.37 5.96
N ARG A 62 -18.62 -8.16 5.88
CA ARG A 62 -19.49 -8.44 7.02
C ARG A 62 -18.83 -9.39 8.02
N GLU A 63 -18.06 -10.35 7.54
CA GLU A 63 -17.28 -11.26 8.38
C GLU A 63 -16.22 -10.49 9.20
N HIS A 64 -15.58 -9.50 8.60
CA HIS A 64 -14.52 -8.71 9.23
C HIS A 64 -15.04 -7.48 10.00
N GLU A 65 -16.35 -7.22 10.00
CA GLU A 65 -16.97 -6.09 10.71
C GLU A 65 -16.60 -6.08 12.21
N GLY A 66 -16.59 -7.27 12.83
CA GLY A 66 -16.25 -7.41 14.25
C GLY A 66 -14.82 -6.97 14.58
N ILE A 67 -13.86 -7.30 13.71
CA ILE A 67 -12.45 -6.93 13.87
C ILE A 67 -12.31 -5.41 13.82
N VAL A 68 -12.89 -4.77 12.79
CA VAL A 68 -12.86 -3.31 12.63
C VAL A 68 -13.51 -2.61 13.82
N ASN A 69 -14.69 -3.06 14.26
CA ASN A 69 -15.38 -2.51 15.43
C ASN A 69 -14.56 -2.64 16.72
N GLY A 70 -13.83 -3.75 16.88
CA GLY A 70 -12.91 -3.95 18.01
C GLY A 70 -11.80 -2.89 18.05
N TYR A 71 -11.15 -2.63 16.91
CA TYR A 71 -10.12 -1.59 16.81
C TYR A 71 -10.66 -0.18 16.99
N VAL A 72 -11.83 0.13 16.42
CA VAL A 72 -12.50 1.42 16.62
C VAL A 72 -12.82 1.63 18.10
N SER A 73 -13.34 0.62 18.78
CA SER A 73 -13.64 0.68 20.22
C SER A 73 -12.38 0.93 21.04
N ARG A 74 -11.24 0.29 20.69
CA ARG A 74 -9.94 0.52 21.34
C ARG A 74 -9.42 1.93 21.09
N CYS A 75 -9.52 2.43 19.86
CA CYS A 75 -9.15 3.80 19.51
C CYS A 75 -9.95 4.81 20.35
N MET A 76 -11.28 4.66 20.42
CA MET A 76 -12.13 5.54 21.22
C MET A 76 -11.78 5.48 22.72
N SER A 77 -11.60 4.27 23.27
CA SER A 77 -11.18 4.10 24.66
C SER A 77 -9.83 4.78 24.94
N GLY A 78 -8.86 4.62 24.06
CA GLY A 78 -7.54 5.25 24.18
C GLY A 78 -7.60 6.77 24.09
N LEU A 79 -8.41 7.31 23.16
CA LEU A 79 -8.64 8.74 23.04
C LEU A 79 -9.29 9.33 24.30
N HIS A 80 -10.30 8.66 24.87
CA HIS A 80 -10.91 9.07 26.12
C HIS A 80 -9.89 9.13 27.26
N GLN A 81 -9.02 8.12 27.36
CA GLN A 81 -7.97 8.09 28.37
C GLN A 81 -6.91 9.19 28.15
N ALA A 82 -6.48 9.42 26.91
CA ALA A 82 -5.52 10.46 26.58
C ALA A 82 -6.06 11.87 26.87
N CYS A 83 -7.35 12.11 26.59
CA CYS A 83 -8.01 13.37 26.91
C CYS A 83 -8.17 13.57 28.42
N ALA A 84 -8.39 12.50 29.20
CA ALA A 84 -8.54 12.56 30.65
C ALA A 84 -7.22 12.80 31.39
N ASN A 85 -6.09 12.35 30.83
CA ASN A 85 -4.78 12.36 31.49
C ASN A 85 -3.86 13.52 31.08
N GLY A 86 -4.31 14.43 30.21
CA GLY A 86 -3.51 15.55 29.71
C GLY A 86 -4.34 16.83 29.51
N ASP A 87 -3.78 17.81 28.79
CA ASP A 87 -4.42 19.12 28.56
C ASP A 87 -5.55 19.07 27.50
N GLY A 88 -6.01 17.86 27.13
CA GLY A 88 -7.08 17.62 26.16
C GLY A 88 -6.65 17.70 24.68
N ALA A 89 -5.42 18.08 24.38
CA ALA A 89 -4.88 18.08 23.01
C ALA A 89 -4.26 16.72 22.66
N VAL A 90 -4.73 16.10 21.57
CA VAL A 90 -4.21 14.82 21.05
C VAL A 90 -3.89 14.93 19.56
N ASP A 91 -2.82 14.26 19.13
CA ASP A 91 -2.48 14.18 17.71
C ASP A 91 -3.35 13.13 16.99
N MET A 92 -4.42 13.59 16.36
CA MET A 92 -5.35 12.72 15.63
C MET A 92 -4.70 12.02 14.43
N ILE A 93 -3.63 12.57 13.84
CA ILE A 93 -2.92 11.92 12.74
C ILE A 93 -2.32 10.61 13.23
N SER A 94 -1.65 10.64 14.38
CA SER A 94 -1.08 9.44 14.99
C SER A 94 -2.15 8.41 15.36
N TRP A 95 -3.25 8.82 16.00
CA TRP A 95 -4.35 7.90 16.36
C TRP A 95 -4.97 7.19 15.16
N PHE A 96 -5.24 7.91 14.07
CA PHE A 96 -5.75 7.30 12.85
C PHE A 96 -4.72 6.41 12.17
N THR A 97 -3.44 6.81 12.19
CA THR A 97 -2.33 6.01 11.67
C THR A 97 -2.25 4.68 12.40
N TRP A 98 -2.18 4.67 13.73
CA TRP A 98 -2.13 3.43 14.52
C TRP A 98 -3.34 2.53 14.26
N THR A 99 -4.54 3.12 14.27
CA THR A 99 -5.79 2.36 14.06
C THR A 99 -5.84 1.71 12.68
N THR A 100 -5.53 2.48 11.63
CA THR A 100 -5.60 1.97 10.25
C THR A 100 -4.55 0.91 9.97
N PHE A 101 -3.34 1.06 10.50
CA PHE A 101 -2.28 0.06 10.34
C PHE A 101 -2.54 -1.21 11.15
N ASP A 102 -3.07 -1.12 12.37
CA ASP A 102 -3.45 -2.31 13.14
C ASP A 102 -4.60 -3.07 12.45
N ILE A 103 -5.63 -2.36 11.96
CA ILE A 103 -6.71 -2.97 11.17
C ILE A 103 -6.16 -3.64 9.90
N ALA A 104 -5.32 -2.93 9.14
CA ALA A 104 -4.76 -3.47 7.91
C ALA A 104 -3.86 -4.68 8.19
N GLY A 105 -3.05 -4.63 9.25
CA GLY A 105 -2.21 -5.75 9.69
C GLY A 105 -3.03 -6.98 10.02
N ASP A 106 -4.07 -6.82 10.84
CA ASP A 106 -4.91 -7.95 11.26
C ASP A 106 -5.66 -8.55 10.06
N LEU A 107 -6.26 -7.72 9.21
CA LEU A 107 -7.02 -8.18 8.05
C LEU A 107 -6.14 -8.79 6.94
N THR A 108 -4.91 -8.35 6.76
CA THR A 108 -4.06 -8.79 5.63
C THR A 108 -3.00 -9.81 5.99
N LEU A 109 -2.60 -9.86 7.27
CA LEU A 109 -1.49 -10.68 7.75
C LEU A 109 -1.88 -11.54 8.95
N GLY A 110 -3.13 -11.43 9.44
CA GLY A 110 -3.60 -12.11 10.66
C GLY A 110 -2.86 -11.66 11.92
N GLN A 111 -2.18 -10.50 11.87
CA GLN A 111 -1.34 -10.01 12.96
C GLN A 111 -1.50 -8.49 13.15
N SER A 112 -1.92 -8.11 14.35
CA SER A 112 -1.85 -6.74 14.85
C SER A 112 -0.40 -6.28 15.00
N PHE A 113 -0.09 -5.02 14.66
CA PHE A 113 1.21 -4.41 14.97
C PHE A 113 1.26 -3.84 16.40
N ASP A 114 0.10 -3.81 17.07
CA ASP A 114 -0.14 -3.26 18.40
C ASP A 114 0.24 -1.79 18.54
N CYS A 115 0.09 -1.02 17.45
CA CYS A 115 0.37 0.40 17.43
C CYS A 115 -0.54 1.15 18.42
N LEU A 116 -1.83 0.78 18.48
CA LEU A 116 -2.80 1.39 19.39
C LEU A 116 -2.51 1.12 20.87
N THR A 117 -1.94 -0.04 21.20
CA THR A 117 -1.59 -0.36 22.60
C THR A 117 -0.32 0.34 23.02
N LYS A 118 0.67 0.42 22.11
CA LYS A 118 1.99 0.99 22.40
C LYS A 118 1.99 2.52 22.29
N GLY A 119 1.04 3.11 21.55
CA GLY A 119 1.03 4.54 21.25
C GLY A 119 2.20 4.95 20.35
N GLU A 120 2.71 4.02 19.56
CA GLU A 120 3.90 4.22 18.71
C GLU A 120 3.68 3.54 17.37
N VAL A 121 4.20 4.16 16.31
CA VAL A 121 4.18 3.56 14.98
C VAL A 121 5.19 2.42 14.95
N HIS A 122 4.76 1.22 14.58
CA HIS A 122 5.68 0.11 14.43
C HIS A 122 6.76 0.44 13.37
N PRO A 123 8.07 0.19 13.60
CA PRO A 123 9.15 0.61 12.69
C PRO A 123 8.98 0.13 11.24
N TRP A 124 8.31 -1.01 11.05
CA TRP A 124 7.97 -1.52 9.72
C TRP A 124 7.04 -0.58 8.93
N ILE A 125 6.11 0.09 9.60
CA ILE A 125 5.17 1.05 8.99
C ILE A 125 5.91 2.30 8.54
N GLU A 126 6.81 2.84 9.36
CA GLU A 126 7.63 3.99 8.98
C GLU A 126 8.49 3.68 7.75
N PHE A 127 9.10 2.50 7.74
CA PHE A 127 9.84 2.01 6.57
C PHE A 127 8.92 1.92 5.33
N PHE A 128 7.73 1.33 5.47
CA PHE A 128 6.76 1.18 4.39
C PHE A 128 6.30 2.52 3.82
N LEU A 129 5.97 3.50 4.67
CA LEU A 129 5.65 4.87 4.25
C LEU A 129 6.84 5.54 3.57
N GLY A 130 8.05 5.34 4.09
CA GLY A 130 9.30 5.81 3.48
C GLY A 130 9.48 5.32 2.04
N VAL A 131 9.06 4.09 1.72
CA VAL A 131 9.10 3.57 0.34
C VAL A 131 8.22 4.40 -0.60
N PHE A 132 7.04 4.87 -0.16
CA PHE A 132 6.19 5.72 -0.99
C PHE A 132 6.81 7.08 -1.26
N TYR A 133 7.37 7.72 -0.24
CA TYR A 133 8.08 9.01 -0.41
C TYR A 133 9.26 8.86 -1.37
N MET A 134 10.04 7.78 -1.21
CA MET A 134 11.14 7.47 -2.14
C MET A 134 10.64 7.19 -3.56
N ASN A 135 9.52 6.48 -3.72
CA ASN A 135 8.95 6.21 -5.04
C ASN A 135 8.47 7.50 -5.73
N ALA A 136 7.78 8.37 -5.01
CA ALA A 136 7.33 9.67 -5.53
C ALA A 136 8.52 10.56 -5.94
N PHE A 137 9.58 10.58 -5.13
CA PHE A 137 10.82 11.27 -5.46
C PHE A 137 11.48 10.71 -6.73
N MET A 138 11.58 9.38 -6.85
CA MET A 138 12.19 8.71 -8.01
C MET A 138 11.39 8.95 -9.30
N ILE A 139 10.05 8.92 -9.22
CA ILE A 139 9.18 9.26 -10.35
C ILE A 139 9.42 10.71 -10.78
N SER A 140 9.51 11.64 -9.83
CA SER A 140 9.74 13.06 -10.11
C SER A 140 11.07 13.28 -10.83
N LEU A 141 12.14 12.60 -10.42
CA LEU A 141 13.43 12.65 -11.11
C LEU A 141 13.35 12.09 -12.55
N LYS A 142 12.58 11.02 -12.77
CA LYS A 142 12.36 10.43 -14.09
C LYS A 142 11.64 11.42 -15.02
N TYR A 143 10.67 12.16 -14.51
CA TYR A 143 9.97 13.22 -15.26
C TYR A 143 10.87 14.36 -15.71
N VAL A 144 11.90 14.70 -14.93
CA VAL A 144 12.89 15.75 -15.27
C VAL A 144 14.01 15.21 -16.20
N GLY A 145 14.00 13.92 -16.54
CA GLY A 145 14.96 13.29 -17.46
C GLY A 145 16.23 12.73 -16.79
N LEU A 146 16.29 12.70 -15.45
CA LEU A 146 17.46 12.23 -14.67
C LEU A 146 17.51 10.69 -14.53
N ASN A 147 17.24 9.97 -15.61
CA ASN A 147 17.13 8.51 -15.63
C ASN A 147 18.41 7.78 -15.14
N LEU A 148 19.59 8.32 -15.45
CA LEU A 148 20.88 7.77 -15.01
C LEU A 148 21.02 7.79 -13.47
N LEU A 149 20.60 8.91 -12.85
CA LEU A 149 20.66 9.08 -11.41
C LEU A 149 19.69 8.13 -10.70
N VAL A 150 18.47 7.99 -11.24
CA VAL A 150 17.48 7.00 -10.78
C VAL A 150 18.05 5.58 -10.86
N SER A 151 18.69 5.22 -11.99
CA SER A 151 19.31 3.89 -12.16
C SER A 151 20.44 3.66 -11.15
N LEU A 152 21.27 4.67 -10.87
CA LEU A 152 22.36 4.58 -9.90
C LEU A 152 21.85 4.44 -8.46
N ILE A 153 20.88 5.26 -8.06
CA ILE A 153 20.22 5.18 -6.74
C ILE A 153 19.61 3.80 -6.55
N PHE A 154 18.92 3.28 -7.57
CA PHE A 154 18.32 1.95 -7.49
C PHE A 154 19.36 0.83 -7.41
N ARG A 155 20.48 0.93 -8.14
CA ARG A 155 21.57 -0.07 -8.08
C ARG A 155 22.19 -0.16 -6.69
N VAL A 156 22.46 0.99 -6.08
CA VAL A 156 23.09 1.07 -4.75
C VAL A 156 22.08 0.77 -3.64
N GLY A 157 20.89 1.37 -3.70
CA GLY A 157 19.83 1.20 -2.70
C GLY A 157 19.12 -0.16 -2.77
N GLY A 158 18.98 -0.75 -3.96
CA GLY A 158 18.34 -2.05 -4.17
C GLY A 158 19.10 -3.21 -3.53
N MET A 159 20.43 -3.15 -3.46
CA MET A 159 21.25 -4.15 -2.75
C MET A 159 21.04 -4.10 -1.22
N ILE A 160 20.82 -2.91 -0.67
CA ILE A 160 20.60 -2.70 0.77
C ILE A 160 19.16 -3.06 1.14
N SER A 161 18.18 -2.57 0.37
CA SER A 161 16.74 -2.72 0.62
C SER A 161 16.23 -4.16 0.51
N GLN A 162 16.75 -4.96 -0.43
CA GLN A 162 16.35 -6.37 -0.56
C GLN A 162 16.71 -7.21 0.68
N SER A 163 17.78 -6.87 1.41
CA SER A 163 18.23 -7.69 2.54
C SER A 163 17.28 -7.64 3.75
N SER A 164 16.76 -6.45 4.09
CA SER A 164 15.82 -6.25 5.20
C SER A 164 14.41 -6.72 4.85
N LEU A 165 13.95 -6.43 3.62
CA LEU A 165 12.63 -6.88 3.13
C LEU A 165 12.50 -8.41 3.10
N ARG A 166 13.59 -9.12 2.76
CA ARG A 166 13.56 -10.58 2.68
C ARG A 166 13.50 -11.23 4.07
N LYS A 167 14.09 -10.61 5.10
CA LYS A 167 13.97 -11.09 6.49
C LYS A 167 12.54 -10.93 6.99
N SER A 168 11.98 -9.72 6.96
CA SER A 168 10.61 -9.49 7.46
C SER A 168 9.56 -10.31 6.72
N LYS A 169 9.63 -10.42 5.38
CA LYS A 169 8.71 -11.29 4.62
C LYS A 169 8.84 -12.76 5.03
N ASN A 170 10.06 -13.26 5.20
CA ASN A 170 10.27 -14.64 5.63
C ASN A 170 9.78 -14.88 7.06
N ASP A 171 9.94 -13.89 7.95
CA ASP A 171 9.50 -14.02 9.34
C ASP A 171 7.97 -13.98 9.44
N MET A 172 7.28 -13.15 8.64
CA MET A 172 5.83 -13.14 8.53
C MET A 172 5.28 -14.44 7.93
N VAL A 173 5.89 -14.95 6.85
CA VAL A 173 5.49 -16.23 6.25
C VAL A 173 5.74 -17.39 7.21
N ARG A 174 6.84 -17.39 7.96
CA ARG A 174 7.11 -18.40 8.99
C ARG A 174 6.11 -18.33 10.13
N ALA A 175 5.78 -17.13 10.60
CA ALA A 175 4.75 -16.95 11.61
C ALA A 175 3.41 -17.51 11.13
N ARG A 176 3.08 -17.30 9.84
CA ARG A 176 1.89 -17.89 9.20
C ARG A 176 1.93 -19.42 9.15
N LEU A 177 3.05 -20.01 8.74
CA LEU A 177 3.20 -21.47 8.69
C LEU A 177 3.14 -22.13 10.09
N ASN A 178 3.53 -21.39 11.13
CA ASN A 178 3.54 -21.87 12.51
C ASN A 178 2.18 -21.74 13.22
N LEU A 179 1.18 -21.08 12.64
CA LEU A 179 -0.13 -20.89 13.27
C LEU A 179 -0.92 -22.20 13.43
N GLY A 180 -0.63 -23.25 12.64
CA GLY A 180 -1.22 -24.59 12.82
C GLY A 180 -2.73 -24.69 12.56
N TYR A 181 -3.38 -23.58 12.22
CA TYR A 181 -4.75 -23.45 11.74
C TYR A 181 -4.81 -22.36 10.66
N ASP A 182 -5.87 -22.34 9.86
CA ASP A 182 -6.07 -21.31 8.84
C ASP A 182 -6.64 -20.03 9.49
N PRO A 183 -5.92 -18.90 9.49
CA PRO A 183 -6.42 -17.66 10.06
C PRO A 183 -7.59 -17.12 9.24
N ASN A 184 -8.63 -16.60 9.91
CA ASN A 184 -9.70 -15.84 9.27
C ASN A 184 -9.17 -14.44 8.85
N ASP A 185 -8.21 -14.41 7.94
CA ASP A 185 -7.69 -13.21 7.29
C ASP A 185 -8.15 -13.14 5.81
N LEU A 186 -7.87 -12.03 5.13
CA LEU A 186 -8.38 -11.78 3.78
C LEU A 186 -7.74 -12.65 2.67
N PHE A 187 -6.64 -13.35 2.94
CA PHE A 187 -5.79 -13.95 1.90
C PHE A 187 -5.17 -15.28 2.30
#